data_AF-A0A1F9L1A9-F1
#
_entry.id   AF-A0A1F9L1A9-F1
#
_cell.length_a   1.000
_cell.length_b   1.000
_cell.length_c   1.000
_cell.angle_alpha   90.00
_cell.angle_beta   90.00
_cell.angle_gamma   90.00
#
_symmetry.space_group_name_H-M   'P 1'
#
loop_
_entity.id
_entity.type
_entity.pdbx_description
1 polymer ?
#
loop_
_entity_poly.entity_id
_entity_poly.type
_entity_poly.pdbx_seq_one_letter_code
_entity_poly.pdbx_strand_id
1 'polypeptide(L)' 'MTGDRRLPTGSDKVKKALCWMGGELLNNPRKKRATVIREAEIRFDLSPAECEFLSKNFAESAP' A
#
# COMPACT_ATOMS: atom_id res chain seq x y z
N MET A 1 -14.69 23.99 -6.76
CA MET A 1 -13.97 23.50 -5.56
C MET A 1 -14.10 21.98 -5.56
N THR A 2 -13.20 21.29 -6.24
CA THR A 2 -13.27 19.83 -6.43
C THR A 2 -12.83 19.15 -5.15
N GLY A 3 -13.69 18.26 -4.64
CA GLY A 3 -13.62 17.71 -3.29
C GLY A 3 -12.27 17.12 -2.91
N ASP A 4 -11.72 17.66 -1.82
CA ASP A 4 -10.76 16.95 -0.98
C ASP A 4 -11.50 15.74 -0.40
N ARG A 5 -11.53 14.64 -1.16
CA ARG A 5 -11.90 13.33 -0.62
C ARG A 5 -10.74 12.92 0.30
N ARG A 6 -10.70 13.54 1.48
CA ARG A 6 -9.95 13.11 2.65
C ARG A 6 -10.36 11.68 2.93
N LEU A 7 -9.65 10.73 2.32
CA LEU A 7 -9.63 9.35 2.78
C LEU A 7 -9.21 9.44 4.25
N PRO A 8 -10.07 9.07 5.22
CA PRO A 8 -9.81 9.34 6.64
C PRO A 8 -8.61 8.59 7.24
N THR A 9 -7.87 7.81 6.46
CA THR A 9 -6.84 6.87 6.92
C THR A 9 -5.72 6.74 5.89
N GLY A 10 -5.12 7.88 5.51
CA GLY A 10 -3.98 7.91 4.60
C GLY A 10 -2.76 8.49 5.28
N SER A 11 -2.33 7.90 6.40
CA SER A 11 -1.12 8.29 7.13
C SER A 11 0.03 8.44 6.13
N ASP A 12 0.91 9.44 6.28
CA ASP A 12 2.09 9.62 5.41
C ASP A 12 2.90 8.32 5.25
N LYS A 13 2.86 7.46 6.26
CA LYS A 13 3.39 6.09 6.27
C LYS A 13 2.81 5.22 5.15
N VAL A 14 1.49 5.19 4.95
CA VAL A 14 0.82 4.42 3.87
C VAL A 14 1.26 4.91 2.51
N LYS A 15 1.31 6.23 2.29
CA LYS A 15 1.73 6.81 1.01
C LYS A 15 3.17 6.45 0.68
N LYS A 16 4.06 6.50 1.67
CA LYS A 16 5.45 6.07 1.52
C LYS A 16 5.57 4.56 1.29
N ALA A 17 4.78 3.76 1.99
CA ALA A 17 4.67 2.32 1.78
C ALA A 17 4.23 2.01 0.35
N LEU A 18 3.14 2.62 -0.13
CA LEU A 18 2.62 2.48 -1.49
C LEU A 18 3.68 2.76 -2.56
N CYS A 19 4.36 3.90 -2.42
CA CYS A 19 5.40 4.31 -3.36
C CYS A 19 6.56 3.29 -3.39
N TRP A 20 6.99 2.82 -2.22
CA TRP A 20 8.03 1.80 -2.10
C TRP A 20 7.59 0.44 -2.65
N MET A 21 6.37 -0.01 -2.30
CA MET A 21 5.79 -1.26 -2.75
C MET A 21 5.65 -1.29 -4.28
N GLY A 22 5.25 -0.17 -4.89
CA GLY A 22 5.17 -0.03 -6.34
C GLY A 22 6.54 -0.23 -6.99
N GLY A 23 7.59 0.40 -6.45
CA GLY A 23 8.97 0.19 -6.92
C GLY A 23 9.45 -1.25 -6.75
N GLU A 24 9.14 -1.88 -5.62
CA GLU A 24 9.53 -3.27 -5.35
C GLU A 24 8.82 -4.27 -6.24
N LEU A 25 7.53 -4.08 -6.51
CA LEU A 25 6.76 -4.95 -7.41
C LEU A 25 7.17 -4.77 -8.87
N LEU A 26 7.55 -3.56 -9.28
CA LEU A 26 8.10 -3.29 -10.61
C LEU A 26 9.47 -3.93 -10.81
N ASN A 27 10.35 -3.83 -9.81
CA ASN A 27 11.66 -4.48 -9.85
C ASN A 27 11.57 -6.01 -9.72
N ASN A 28 10.60 -6.51 -8.97
CA ASN A 28 10.46 -7.93 -8.66
C ASN A 28 9.01 -8.40 -8.85
N PRO A 29 8.55 -8.61 -10.09
CA PRO A 29 7.19 -9.06 -10.35
C PRO A 29 6.92 -10.50 -9.85
N ARG A 30 7.97 -11.30 -9.59
CA ARG A 30 7.85 -12.61 -8.93
C ARG A 30 7.61 -12.52 -7.42
N LYS A 31 7.90 -11.36 -6.81
CA LYS A 31 7.73 -11.17 -5.37
C LYS A 31 6.25 -11.04 -5.06
N LYS A 32 5.76 -11.89 -4.16
CA LYS A 32 4.35 -11.88 -3.80
C LYS A 32 4.00 -10.56 -3.12
N ARG A 33 2.89 -9.96 -3.52
CA ARG A 33 2.34 -8.73 -2.92
C ARG A 33 2.19 -8.86 -1.39
N ALA A 34 1.76 -10.02 -0.90
CA ALA A 34 1.68 -10.31 0.54
C ALA A 34 3.03 -10.14 1.26
N THR A 35 4.13 -10.53 0.62
CA THR A 35 5.49 -10.31 1.15
C THR A 35 5.81 -8.82 1.16
N VAL A 36 5.55 -8.12 0.05
CA VAL A 36 5.84 -6.68 -0.08
C VAL A 36 5.00 -5.85 0.90
N ILE A 37 3.75 -6.22 1.14
CA ILE A 37 2.88 -5.61 2.14
C ILE A 37 3.44 -5.86 3.56
N ARG A 38 3.85 -7.09 3.88
CA ARG A 38 4.41 -7.42 5.20
C ARG A 38 5.73 -6.70 5.48
N GLU A 39 6.58 -6.57 4.46
CA GLU A 39 7.79 -5.76 4.53
C GLU A 39 7.45 -4.29 4.74
N ALA A 40 6.44 -3.78 4.03
CA ALA A 40 5.96 -2.41 4.21
C ALA A 40 5.35 -2.18 5.60
N GLU A 41 4.63 -3.14 6.17
CA GLU A 41 4.08 -3.08 7.53
C GLU A 41 5.19 -2.88 8.56
N ILE A 42 6.24 -3.69 8.47
CA ILE A 42 7.38 -3.61 9.40
C ILE A 42 8.21 -2.34 9.14
N ARG A 43 8.42 -1.99 7.86
CA ARG A 43 9.29 -0.87 7.47
C ARG A 43 8.68 0.50 7.74
N PHE A 44 7.37 0.64 7.54
CA PHE A 44 6.65 1.89 7.72
C PHE A 44 5.82 1.91 9.01
N ASP A 45 5.89 0.84 9.81
CA ASP A 45 5.15 0.71 11.06
C ASP A 45 3.66 0.96 10.82
N LEU A 46 3.12 0.17 9.88
CA LEU A 46 1.72 0.22 9.48
C LEU A 46 0.88 -0.64 10.42
N SER A 47 -0.29 -0.13 10.76
CA SER A 47 -1.28 -0.90 11.49
C SER A 47 -1.92 -1.97 10.57
N PRO A 48 -2.46 -3.07 11.15
CA PRO A 48 -3.19 -4.08 10.38
C PRO A 48 -4.31 -3.50 9.51
N ALA A 49 -4.97 -2.43 9.97
CA ALA A 49 -5.99 -1.71 9.22
C ALA A 49 -5.45 -1.05 7.94
N GLU A 50 -4.23 -0.52 7.99
CA GLU A 50 -3.57 0.15 6.86
C GLU A 50 -3.07 -0.91 5.85
N CYS A 51 -2.55 -2.03 6.33
CA CYS A 51 -2.21 -3.19 5.50
C CYS A 51 -3.42 -3.74 4.76
N GLU A 52 -4.55 -3.91 5.44
CA GLU A 52 -5.78 -4.37 4.82
C GLU A 52 -6.26 -3.37 3.76
N PHE A 53 -6.14 -2.06 4.05
CA PHE A 53 -6.40 -1.01 3.06
C PHE A 53 -5.47 -1.13 1.85
N LEU A 54 -4.16 -1.30 2.06
CA LEU A 54 -3.19 -1.50 0.97
C LEU A 54 -3.55 -2.72 0.14
N SER A 55 -3.83 -3.85 0.78
CA SER A 55 -4.19 -5.11 0.10
C SER A 55 -5.47 -4.97 -0.70
N LYS A 56 -6.48 -4.27 -0.18
CA LYS A 56 -7.76 -4.02 -0.87
C LYS A 56 -7.61 -3.07 -2.06
N ASN A 57 -6.87 -1.97 -1.91
CA ASN A 57 -6.67 -0.99 -2.99
C ASN A 57 -5.67 -1.47 -4.05
N PHE A 58 -4.72 -2.34 -3.69
CA PHE A 58 -3.80 -2.96 -4.67
C PHE A 58 -4.43 -4.16 -5.38
N ALA A 59 -5.49 -4.75 -4.84
CA ALA A 59 -6.19 -5.87 -5.46
C ALA A 59 -7.05 -5.44 -6.67
N GLU A 60 -7.44 -4.18 -6.78
CA GLU A 60 -8.24 -3.66 -7.90
C GLU A 60 -7.37 -3.37 -9.14
N SER A 61 -6.77 -4.43 -9.66
CA SER A 61 -6.32 -4.48 -11.05
C SER A 61 -6.51 -5.91 -11.56
N ALA A 62 -7.77 -6.34 -11.59
CA ALA A 62 -8.33 -7.29 -12.55
C ALA A 62 -9.85 -7.43 -12.29
N PRO A 63 -10.71 -7.48 -13.32
CA PRO A 63 -10.45 -7.39 -14.77
C PRO A 63 -10.62 -5.99 -15.37
#